data_AF-A0A7X4H695-F1
#
_entry.id   AF-A0A7X4H695-F1
#
_cell.length_a   1.000
_cell.length_b   1.000
_cell.length_c   1.000
_cell.angle_alpha   90.00
_cell.angle_beta   90.00
_cell.angle_gamma   90.00
#
_symmetry.space_group_name_H-M   'P 1'
#
loop_
_entity.id
_entity.type
_entity.pdbx_description
1 polymer ?
#
loop_
_entity_poly.entity_id
_entity_poly.type
_entity_poly.pdbx_seq_one_letter_code
_entity_poly.pdbx_strand_id
1 'polypeptide(L)'
;MSKPSPTTRPRLTTLVTVGVSATVLLTVLSLLILVDHFALNYARREAQQRLQQLSWQMRDALNGAVRRATGDVQLLGSLPSVRAARTPAEVRQALESLQKTFPDYAWIGLVNPQGKVVAGTQGELEGADVSGRPWFRQGRRALYAGEAASAAPAGQKLPVGAEP
;
A
#
# COMPACT_ATOMS: atom_id res chain seq x y z
N MET A 1 83.24 20.78 6.82
CA MET A 1 82.85 22.09 6.26
C MET A 1 81.52 21.94 5.53
N SER A 2 80.43 22.39 6.14
CA SER A 2 79.07 22.26 5.60
C SER A 2 78.68 23.51 4.83
N LYS A 3 78.27 23.35 3.56
CA LYS A 3 77.85 24.45 2.67
C LYS A 3 76.42 24.91 3.06
N PRO A 4 76.13 26.21 3.17
CA PRO A 4 74.78 26.69 3.47
C PRO A 4 73.86 26.56 2.25
N SER A 5 72.64 26.07 2.47
CA SER A 5 71.59 25.95 1.47
C SER A 5 71.07 27.35 1.05
N PRO A 6 70.84 27.62 -0.25
CA PRO A 6 70.28 28.91 -0.66
C PRO A 6 68.81 29.00 -0.24
N THR A 7 68.49 30.03 0.55
CA THR A 7 67.10 30.39 0.87
C THR A 7 66.48 31.11 -0.32
N THR A 8 65.68 30.39 -1.11
CA THR A 8 64.88 30.96 -2.21
C THR A 8 63.82 31.91 -1.64
N ARG A 9 63.98 33.22 -1.85
CA ARG A 9 62.94 34.21 -1.51
C ARG A 9 61.81 34.12 -2.56
N PRO A 10 60.56 33.90 -2.15
CA PRO A 10 59.46 33.77 -3.11
C PRO A 10 59.26 35.10 -3.86
N ARG A 11 59.08 35.01 -5.19
CA ARG A 11 58.71 36.17 -6.02
C ARG A 11 57.30 36.59 -5.66
N LEU A 12 57.04 37.90 -5.58
CA LEU A 12 55.73 38.49 -5.24
C LEU A 12 54.58 37.88 -6.07
N THR A 13 54.85 37.57 -7.33
CA THR A 13 53.90 36.93 -8.25
C THR A 13 53.47 35.54 -7.79
N THR A 14 54.37 34.74 -7.20
CA THR A 14 54.05 33.39 -6.68
C THR A 14 53.15 33.47 -5.44
N LEU A 15 53.34 34.48 -4.58
CA LEU A 15 52.49 34.68 -3.40
C LEU A 15 51.06 35.09 -3.81
N VAL A 16 50.94 35.97 -4.82
CA VAL A 16 49.64 36.42 -5.32
C VAL A 16 48.88 35.29 -6.03
N THR A 17 49.53 34.50 -6.89
CA THR A 17 48.85 33.40 -7.58
C THR A 17 48.40 32.31 -6.63
N VAL A 18 49.21 31.95 -5.63
CA VAL A 18 48.81 30.98 -4.59
C VAL A 18 47.61 31.50 -3.79
N GLY A 19 47.58 32.80 -3.45
CA GLY A 19 46.44 33.41 -2.76
C GLY A 19 45.15 33.33 -3.58
N VAL A 20 45.21 33.69 -4.86
CA VAL A 20 44.04 33.63 -5.77
C VAL A 20 43.57 32.20 -6.01
N SER A 21 44.50 31.25 -6.23
CA SER A 21 44.14 29.84 -6.38
C SER A 21 43.51 29.28 -5.11
N ALA A 22 44.00 29.68 -3.93
CA ALA A 22 43.43 29.26 -2.66
C ALA A 22 42.00 29.80 -2.46
N THR A 23 41.73 31.07 -2.81
CA THR A 23 40.37 31.62 -2.70
C THR A 23 39.41 30.95 -3.68
N VAL A 24 39.83 30.68 -4.91
CA VAL A 24 39.02 29.93 -5.89
C VAL A 24 38.75 28.50 -5.41
N LEU A 25 39.74 27.82 -4.84
CA LEU A 25 39.55 26.48 -4.30
C LEU A 25 38.53 26.49 -3.14
N LEU A 26 38.65 27.45 -2.23
CA LEU A 26 37.74 27.60 -1.09
C LEU A 26 36.31 27.91 -1.52
N THR A 27 36.12 28.78 -2.52
CA THR A 27 34.78 29.10 -3.03
C THR A 27 34.15 27.90 -3.71
N VAL A 28 34.90 27.15 -4.51
CA VAL A 28 34.41 25.90 -5.14
C VAL A 28 34.05 24.86 -4.07
N LEU A 29 34.92 24.63 -3.08
CA LEU A 29 34.63 23.71 -1.96
C LEU A 29 33.37 24.12 -1.20
N SER A 30 33.22 25.41 -0.89
CA SER A 30 32.04 25.93 -0.21
C SER A 30 30.78 25.71 -1.04
N LEU A 31 30.84 25.91 -2.37
CA LEU A 31 29.71 25.68 -3.26
C LEU A 31 29.34 24.19 -3.31
N LEU A 32 30.32 23.29 -3.38
CA LEU A 32 30.10 21.85 -3.43
C LEU A 32 29.41 21.35 -2.14
N ILE A 33 29.88 21.79 -0.98
CA ILE A 33 29.28 21.44 0.31
C ILE A 33 27.83 21.97 0.40
N LEU A 34 27.59 23.18 -0.10
CA LEU A 34 26.26 23.78 -0.11
C LEU A 34 25.30 22.99 -1.01
N VAL A 35 25.71 22.64 -2.23
CA VAL A 35 24.89 21.88 -3.17
C VAL A 35 24.60 20.48 -2.63
N ASP A 36 25.60 19.78 -2.11
CA ASP A 36 25.42 18.45 -1.52
C ASP A 36 24.42 18.50 -0.36
N HIS A 37 24.60 19.45 0.56
CA HIS A 37 23.75 19.56 1.73
C HIS A 37 22.33 20.04 1.41
N PHE A 38 22.15 20.93 0.43
CA PHE A 38 20.82 21.44 0.09
C PHE A 38 20.11 20.57 -0.93
N ALA A 39 20.74 20.24 -2.07
CA ALA A 39 20.08 19.53 -3.16
C ALA A 39 19.73 18.09 -2.79
N LEU A 40 20.65 17.34 -2.17
CA LEU A 40 20.37 15.94 -1.80
C LEU A 40 19.37 15.85 -0.64
N ASN A 41 19.51 16.69 0.38
CA ASN A 41 18.56 16.67 1.50
C ASN A 41 17.17 17.17 1.07
N TYR A 42 17.10 18.15 0.17
CA TYR A 42 15.84 18.61 -0.40
C TYR A 42 15.16 17.49 -1.20
N ALA A 43 15.88 16.87 -2.14
CA ALA A 43 15.36 15.76 -2.94
C ALA A 43 14.90 14.59 -2.06
N ARG A 44 15.66 14.26 -1.01
CA ARG A 44 15.29 13.19 -0.06
C ARG A 44 14.02 13.53 0.71
N ARG A 45 13.90 14.75 1.24
CA ARG A 45 12.71 15.18 1.99
C ARG A 45 11.47 15.20 1.11
N GLU A 46 11.60 15.68 -0.12
CA GLU A 46 10.52 15.69 -1.10
C GLU A 46 10.05 14.27 -1.44
N ALA A 47 10.98 13.35 -1.70
CA ALA A 47 10.66 11.94 -1.91
C ALA A 47 9.95 11.31 -0.70
N GLN A 48 10.44 11.60 0.52
CA GLN A 48 9.82 11.13 1.76
C GLN A 48 8.40 11.66 1.93
N GLN A 49 8.16 12.96 1.69
CA GLN A 49 6.84 13.57 1.78
C GLN A 49 5.86 12.98 0.78
N ARG A 50 6.31 12.77 -0.47
CA ARG A 50 5.48 12.13 -1.52
C ARG A 50 5.10 10.69 -1.15
N LEU A 51 6.06 9.90 -0.66
CA LEU A 51 5.80 8.53 -0.20
C LEU A 51 4.83 8.49 0.99
N GLN A 52 4.99 9.41 1.94
CA GLN A 52 4.06 9.54 3.06
C GLN A 52 2.65 9.87 2.57
N GLN A 53 2.52 10.87 1.69
CA GLN A 53 1.22 11.25 1.13
C GLN A 53 0.55 10.09 0.40
N LEU A 54 1.32 9.35 -0.41
CA LEU A 54 0.81 8.17 -1.10
C LEU A 54 0.34 7.09 -0.11
N SER A 55 1.12 6.84 0.95
CA SER A 55 0.74 5.89 2.00
C SER A 55 -0.56 6.31 2.70
N TRP A 56 -0.73 7.60 3.00
CA TRP A 56 -1.99 8.13 3.55
C TRP A 56 -3.17 7.91 2.61
N GLN A 57 -3.00 8.25 1.32
CA GLN A 57 -4.04 8.03 0.31
C GLN A 57 -4.42 6.56 0.18
N MET A 58 -3.45 5.64 0.20
CA MET A 58 -3.70 4.19 0.17
C MET A 58 -4.46 3.72 1.41
N ARG A 59 -4.08 4.21 2.60
CA ARG A 59 -4.78 3.88 3.85
C ARG A 59 -6.22 4.37 3.84
N ASP A 60 -6.46 5.58 3.36
CA ASP A 60 -7.81 6.15 3.28
C ASP A 60 -8.67 5.42 2.25
N ALA A 61 -8.11 5.06 1.10
CA ALA A 61 -8.79 4.27 0.09
C ALA A 61 -9.20 2.89 0.64
N LEU A 62 -8.27 2.20 1.31
CA LEU A 62 -8.54 0.89 1.94
C LEU A 62 -9.60 1.00 3.03
N ASN A 63 -9.45 1.97 3.94
CA ASN A 63 -10.43 2.21 5.00
C ASN A 63 -11.82 2.53 4.42
N GLY A 64 -11.87 3.31 3.34
CA GLY A 64 -13.10 3.61 2.62
C GLY A 64 -13.73 2.38 1.98
N ALA A 65 -12.93 1.48 1.39
CA ALA A 65 -13.41 0.22 0.84
C ALA A 65 -13.98 -0.70 1.94
N VAL A 66 -13.26 -0.87 3.07
CA VAL A 66 -13.71 -1.70 4.19
C VAL A 66 -15.00 -1.17 4.83
N ARG A 67 -15.13 0.15 4.98
CA ARG A 67 -16.36 0.78 5.49
C ARG A 67 -17.55 0.57 4.55
N ARG A 68 -17.34 0.67 3.24
CA ARG A 68 -18.38 0.39 2.24
C ARG A 68 -18.85 -1.06 2.32
N ALA A 69 -17.91 -2.01 2.28
CA ALA A 69 -18.24 -3.43 2.38
C ALA A 69 -18.97 -3.78 3.69
N THR A 70 -18.58 -3.15 4.80
CA THR A 70 -19.28 -3.27 6.07
C THR A 70 -20.74 -2.81 5.97
N GLY A 71 -20.97 -1.65 5.37
CA GLY A 71 -22.32 -1.11 5.16
C GLY A 71 -23.18 -2.03 4.31
N ASP A 72 -22.60 -2.59 3.24
CA ASP A 72 -23.30 -3.53 2.35
C ASP A 72 -23.69 -4.83 3.07
N VAL A 73 -22.80 -5.39 3.90
CA VAL A 73 -23.11 -6.58 4.72
C VAL A 73 -24.23 -6.29 5.72
N GLN A 74 -24.21 -5.14 6.39
CA GLN A 74 -25.27 -4.75 7.32
C GLN A 74 -26.60 -4.54 6.60
N LEU A 75 -26.58 -3.88 5.44
CA LEU A 75 -27.76 -3.67 4.61
C LEU A 75 -28.35 -5.02 4.18
N LEU A 76 -27.55 -5.91 3.57
CA LEU A 76 -27.99 -7.26 3.19
C LEU A 76 -28.55 -8.04 4.37
N GLY A 77 -27.86 -8.00 5.52
CA GLY A 77 -28.30 -8.66 6.74
C GLY A 77 -29.62 -8.12 7.29
N SER A 78 -30.02 -6.91 6.92
CA SER A 78 -31.31 -6.31 7.29
C SER A 78 -32.45 -6.61 6.32
N LEU A 79 -32.15 -7.03 5.08
CA LEU A 79 -33.16 -7.24 4.04
C LEU A 79 -34.07 -8.44 4.35
N PRO A 80 -35.40 -8.30 4.18
CA PRO A 80 -36.33 -9.43 4.32
C PRO A 80 -36.03 -10.59 3.37
N SER A 81 -35.53 -10.31 2.17
CA SER A 81 -35.10 -11.30 1.18
C SER A 81 -33.89 -12.14 1.60
N VAL A 82 -33.20 -11.77 2.68
CA VAL A 82 -32.10 -12.54 3.28
C VAL A 82 -32.54 -13.12 4.62
N ARG A 83 -33.22 -12.34 5.46
CA ARG A 83 -33.65 -12.78 6.81
C ARG A 83 -34.86 -13.71 6.82
N ALA A 84 -35.82 -13.47 5.94
CA ALA A 84 -37.09 -14.18 5.86
C ALA A 84 -37.20 -15.05 4.59
N ALA A 85 -36.08 -15.23 3.89
CA ALA A 85 -36.02 -16.10 2.72
C ALA A 85 -36.45 -17.52 3.10
N ARG A 86 -37.30 -18.10 2.27
CA ARG A 86 -37.80 -19.47 2.48
C ARG A 86 -36.89 -20.50 1.82
N THR A 87 -36.13 -20.08 0.80
CA THR A 87 -35.25 -20.97 0.03
C THR A 87 -33.86 -20.36 -0.14
N PRO A 88 -32.80 -21.20 -0.23
CA PRO A 88 -31.46 -20.73 -0.59
C PRO A 88 -31.40 -19.97 -1.93
N ALA A 89 -32.29 -20.30 -2.87
CA ALA A 89 -32.36 -19.66 -4.17
C ALA A 89 -32.79 -18.18 -4.09
N GLU A 90 -33.75 -17.85 -3.21
CA GLU A 90 -34.16 -16.46 -2.96
C GLU A 90 -33.01 -15.63 -2.40
N VAL A 91 -32.27 -16.18 -1.43
CA VAL A 91 -31.07 -15.53 -0.88
C VAL A 91 -30.05 -15.32 -1.99
N ARG A 92 -29.74 -16.35 -2.78
CA ARG A 92 -28.78 -16.27 -3.87
C ARG A 92 -29.11 -15.13 -4.84
N GLN A 93 -30.37 -15.00 -5.25
CA GLN A 93 -30.79 -13.95 -6.17
C GLN A 93 -30.56 -12.54 -5.59
N ALA A 94 -30.77 -12.36 -4.28
CA ALA A 94 -30.45 -11.09 -3.61
C ALA A 94 -28.94 -10.82 -3.59
N LEU A 95 -28.12 -11.84 -3.31
CA LEU A 95 -26.65 -11.74 -3.30
C LEU A 95 -26.10 -11.45 -4.71
N GLU A 96 -26.63 -12.11 -5.74
CA GLU A 96 -26.25 -11.90 -7.15
C GLU A 96 -26.66 -10.51 -7.65
N SER A 97 -27.82 -10.00 -7.22
CA SER A 97 -28.21 -8.63 -7.51
C SER A 97 -27.19 -7.64 -6.96
N LEU A 98 -26.69 -7.84 -5.73
CA LEU A 98 -25.66 -6.99 -5.15
C LEU A 98 -24.33 -7.10 -5.90
N GLN A 99 -23.90 -8.33 -6.24
CA GLN A 99 -22.65 -8.54 -6.99
C GLN A 99 -22.70 -7.90 -8.38
N LYS A 100 -23.87 -7.88 -9.04
CA LYS A 100 -24.06 -7.18 -10.32
C LYS A 100 -23.95 -5.66 -10.17
N THR A 101 -24.41 -5.09 -9.06
CA THR A 101 -24.29 -3.66 -8.78
C THR A 101 -22.84 -3.26 -8.43
N PHE A 102 -22.12 -4.14 -7.73
CA PHE A 102 -20.75 -3.91 -7.27
C PHE A 102 -19.83 -5.05 -7.75
N PRO A 103 -19.31 -4.98 -8.99
CA PRO A 103 -18.55 -6.07 -9.61
C PRO A 103 -17.19 -6.32 -8.95
N ASP A 104 -16.73 -5.44 -8.07
CA ASP A 104 -15.50 -5.59 -7.30
C ASP A 104 -15.57 -6.74 -6.29
N TYR A 105 -16.78 -7.24 -5.97
CA TYR A 105 -16.95 -8.40 -5.10
C TYR A 105 -16.69 -9.71 -5.85
N ALA A 106 -15.61 -10.39 -5.49
CA ALA A 106 -15.28 -11.70 -6.03
C ALA A 106 -16.33 -12.79 -5.70
N TRP A 107 -16.89 -12.76 -4.48
CA TRP A 107 -17.91 -13.71 -4.02
C TRP A 107 -18.69 -13.15 -2.83
N ILE A 108 -19.99 -13.47 -2.76
CA ILE A 108 -20.85 -13.13 -1.63
C ILE A 108 -21.64 -14.37 -1.23
N GLY A 109 -21.68 -14.70 0.06
CA GLY A 109 -22.39 -15.88 0.54
C GLY A 109 -22.99 -15.73 1.92
N LEU A 110 -24.05 -16.50 2.15
CA LEU A 110 -24.70 -16.68 3.45
C LEU A 110 -24.26 -18.01 4.06
N VAL A 111 -23.82 -17.97 5.31
CA VAL A 111 -23.36 -19.14 6.06
C VAL A 111 -24.25 -19.34 7.28
N ASN A 112 -24.65 -20.58 7.54
CA ASN A 112 -25.42 -20.91 8.74
C ASN A 112 -24.55 -20.91 10.01
N PRO A 113 -25.16 -20.94 11.22
CA PRO A 113 -24.42 -20.94 12.48
C PRO A 113 -23.44 -22.11 12.66
N GLN A 114 -23.65 -23.21 11.95
CA GLN A 114 -22.79 -24.41 11.96
C GLN A 114 -21.57 -24.26 11.06
N GLY A 115 -21.49 -23.21 10.22
CA GLY A 115 -20.37 -22.98 9.30
C GLY A 115 -20.55 -23.61 7.94
N LYS A 116 -21.77 -23.98 7.55
CA LYS A 116 -22.10 -24.44 6.20
C LYS A 116 -22.63 -23.29 5.37
N VAL A 117 -22.09 -23.14 4.16
CA VAL A 117 -22.60 -22.16 3.19
C VAL A 117 -23.99 -22.60 2.72
N VAL A 118 -24.97 -21.73 2.91
CA VAL A 118 -26.38 -21.97 2.54
C VAL A 118 -26.64 -21.50 1.12
N ALA A 119 -26.14 -20.31 0.77
CA ALA A 119 -26.28 -19.71 -0.54
C ALA A 119 -25.02 -18.92 -0.88
N GLY A 120 -24.56 -19.00 -2.13
CA GLY A 120 -23.41 -18.26 -2.62
C GLY A 120 -23.69 -17.74 -4.03
N THR A 121 -23.15 -16.57 -4.37
CA THR A 121 -23.20 -16.04 -5.74
C THR A 121 -22.69 -17.08 -6.74
N GLN A 122 -23.36 -17.22 -7.89
CA GLN A 122 -23.04 -18.23 -8.92
C GLN A 122 -23.18 -19.69 -8.43
N GLY A 123 -23.77 -19.91 -7.25
CA GLY A 123 -23.86 -21.23 -6.61
C GLY A 123 -22.52 -21.72 -6.03
N GLU A 124 -21.49 -20.87 -5.99
CA GLU A 124 -20.18 -21.28 -5.51
C GLU A 124 -20.18 -21.54 -4.00
N LEU A 125 -19.45 -22.60 -3.61
CA LEU A 125 -19.23 -23.03 -2.22
C LEU A 125 -20.49 -23.49 -1.48
N GLU A 126 -21.66 -23.59 -2.10
CA GLU A 126 -22.87 -24.06 -1.41
C GLU A 126 -22.69 -25.47 -0.82
N GLY A 127 -23.03 -25.64 0.45
CA GLY A 127 -22.79 -26.88 1.22
C GLY A 127 -21.36 -27.07 1.75
N ALA A 128 -20.40 -26.22 1.35
CA ALA A 128 -19.03 -26.28 1.86
C ALA A 128 -18.97 -25.90 3.35
N ASP A 129 -18.02 -26.51 4.06
CA ASP A 129 -17.72 -26.18 5.46
C ASP A 129 -16.65 -25.10 5.53
N VAL A 130 -17.00 -23.98 6.15
CA VAL A 130 -16.13 -22.83 6.40
C VAL A 130 -15.95 -22.55 7.90
N SER A 131 -16.38 -23.46 8.77
CA SER A 131 -16.26 -23.32 10.24
C SER A 131 -14.80 -23.10 10.70
N GLY A 132 -13.84 -23.68 9.96
CA GLY A 132 -12.40 -23.51 10.17
C GLY A 132 -11.80 -22.22 9.63
N ARG A 133 -12.55 -21.39 8.87
CA ARG A 133 -12.02 -20.16 8.27
C ARG A 133 -11.97 -19.02 9.31
N PRO A 134 -10.88 -18.23 9.36
CA PRO A 134 -10.76 -17.12 10.31
C PRO A 134 -11.90 -16.10 10.20
N TRP A 135 -12.29 -15.73 8.97
CA TRP A 135 -13.37 -14.78 8.72
C TRP A 135 -14.72 -15.24 9.28
N PHE A 136 -15.00 -16.54 9.25
CA PHE A 136 -16.24 -17.09 9.82
C PHE A 136 -16.18 -17.09 11.35
N ARG A 137 -15.09 -17.59 11.94
CA ARG A 137 -14.93 -17.64 13.41
C ARG A 137 -15.00 -16.26 14.06
N GLN A 138 -14.36 -15.26 13.44
CA GLN A 138 -14.36 -13.90 13.97
C GLN A 138 -15.67 -13.18 13.64
N GLY A 139 -16.20 -13.36 12.42
CA GLY A 139 -17.49 -12.79 11.97
C GLY A 139 -18.68 -13.22 12.83
N ARG A 140 -18.62 -14.41 13.43
CA ARG A 140 -19.64 -14.89 14.40
C ARG A 140 -19.70 -14.08 15.70
N ARG A 141 -18.61 -13.38 16.06
CA ARG A 141 -18.52 -12.62 17.33
C ARG A 141 -18.88 -11.17 17.12
N ALA A 142 -18.40 -10.59 16.03
CA ALA A 142 -18.64 -9.21 15.64
C ALA A 142 -18.41 -9.07 14.13
N LEU A 143 -18.82 -7.93 13.58
CA LEU A 143 -18.41 -7.54 12.24
C LEU A 143 -16.88 -7.62 12.13
N TYR A 144 -16.41 -8.34 11.11
CA TYR A 144 -15.00 -8.64 10.93
C TYR A 144 -14.56 -8.43 9.49
N ALA A 145 -13.45 -7.71 9.32
CA ALA A 145 -12.71 -7.60 8.07
C ALA A 145 -11.28 -8.08 8.33
N GLY A 146 -10.74 -8.89 7.42
CA GLY A 146 -9.40 -9.43 7.53
C GLY A 146 -8.91 -9.93 6.18
N GLU A 147 -7.70 -10.47 6.16
CA GLU A 147 -7.11 -10.97 4.92
C GLU A 147 -7.97 -12.06 4.28
N ALA A 148 -8.20 -11.92 2.98
CA ALA A 148 -8.86 -12.93 2.18
C ALA A 148 -7.91 -14.12 2.02
N ALA A 149 -7.97 -15.08 2.96
CA ALA A 149 -7.45 -16.42 2.72
C ALA A 149 -8.37 -17.08 1.68
N SER A 150 -8.07 -16.83 0.40
CA SER A 150 -8.73 -17.32 -0.83
C SER A 150 -9.98 -18.18 -0.60
N ALA A 151 -11.15 -17.59 -0.85
CA ALA A 151 -12.42 -18.32 -0.91
C ALA A 151 -12.68 -18.92 -2.31
N ALA A 152 -11.92 -18.56 -3.34
CA ALA A 152 -12.00 -19.12 -4.70
C ALA A 152 -10.66 -19.79 -5.09
N PRO A 153 -10.65 -20.80 -5.97
CA PRO A 153 -9.39 -21.29 -6.55
C PRO A 153 -8.69 -20.11 -7.22
N ALA A 154 -7.42 -19.90 -6.88
CA ALA A 154 -6.59 -18.86 -7.46
C ALA A 154 -6.36 -19.14 -8.96
N GLY A 155 -7.33 -18.72 -9.78
CA GLY A 155 -7.20 -18.61 -11.22
C GLY A 155 -6.32 -17.41 -11.55
N GLN A 156 -5.04 -17.71 -11.81
CA GLN A 156 -4.03 -16.85 -12.45
C GLN A 156 -3.48 -15.68 -11.63
N LYS A 157 -2.32 -15.99 -11.02
CA LYS A 157 -1.09 -15.18 -10.99
C LYS A 157 -1.28 -13.72 -11.41
N LEU A 158 -1.20 -12.83 -10.42
CA LEU A 158 -0.84 -11.43 -10.63
C LEU A 158 0.43 -11.39 -11.50
N PRO A 159 0.42 -10.72 -12.67
CA PRO A 159 1.67 -10.43 -13.37
C PRO A 159 2.52 -9.55 -12.46
N VAL A 160 3.62 -10.12 -11.95
CA VAL A 160 4.75 -9.35 -11.45
C VAL A 160 5.17 -8.44 -12.60
N GLY A 161 5.13 -7.13 -12.36
CA GLY A 161 5.36 -6.11 -13.37
C GLY A 161 6.66 -6.35 -14.13
N ALA A 162 6.58 -6.26 -15.45
CA ALA A 162 7.74 -6.01 -16.28
C ALA A 162 8.05 -4.50 -16.17
N GLU A 163 9.12 -4.17 -15.44
CA GLU A 163 9.82 -2.88 -15.59
C GLU A 163 10.58 -2.87 -16.92
N PRO A 164 10.62 -1.72 -17.59
CA PRO A 164 11.86 -1.19 -18.14
C PRO A 164 12.39 0.00 -17.33
#